data_AF-X1FW17-F1
#
_entry.id   AF-X1FW17-F1
#
_cell.length_a   1.000
_cell.length_b   1.000
_cell.length_c   1.000
_cell.angle_alpha   90.00
_cell.angle_beta   90.00
_cell.angle_gamma   90.00
#
_symmetry.space_group_name_H-M   'P 1'
#
loop_
_entity.id
_entity.type
_entity.pdbx_description
1 polymer ?
#
loop_
_entity_poly.entity_id
_entity_poly.type
_entity_poly.pdbx_seq_one_letter_code
_entity_poly.pdbx_strand_id
1 'polypeptide(L)'
;MKPEKKPCALCGKSIERTKGQPKKAVEYEIQSGAHIQCQRMHKAILEKHHISPNDYLNAVIGGMFLVFPELEETRSMKDYKSRMRKAEEEIEIAFPHLEKQKEEKKVEEKKQGEEKGEKINDKI
;
A
#
# COMPACT_ATOMS: atom_id res chain seq x y z
N MET A 1 -27.00 -21.06 15.76
CA MET A 1 -25.59 -20.64 15.58
C MET A 1 -25.32 -19.47 16.52
N LYS A 2 -24.28 -19.56 17.37
CA LYS A 2 -23.82 -18.41 18.18
C LYS A 2 -23.15 -17.41 17.22
N PRO A 3 -23.40 -16.10 17.33
CA PRO A 3 -22.75 -15.12 16.46
C PRO A 3 -21.23 -15.18 16.68
N GLU A 4 -20.46 -15.42 15.61
CA GLU A 4 -19.01 -15.30 15.66
C GLU A 4 -18.65 -13.86 16.00
N LYS A 5 -18.11 -13.63 17.20
CA LYS A 5 -17.61 -12.33 17.60
C LYS A 5 -16.21 -12.17 17.03
N LYS A 6 -16.11 -11.53 15.86
CA LYS A 6 -14.81 -11.13 15.29
C LYS A 6 -14.51 -9.68 15.67
N PRO A 7 -13.27 -9.35 16.07
CA PRO A 7 -12.87 -7.97 16.27
C PRO A 7 -12.82 -7.23 14.93
N CYS A 8 -13.28 -5.99 14.91
CA CYS A 8 -13.12 -5.11 13.75
C CYS A 8 -11.63 -4.76 13.59
N ALA A 9 -11.08 -5.00 12.41
CA ALA A 9 -9.69 -4.73 12.08
C ALA A 9 -9.30 -3.24 12.15
N LEU A 10 -10.28 -2.33 12.10
CA LEU A 10 -10.04 -0.88 12.09
C LEU A 10 -10.18 -0.22 13.48
N CYS A 11 -11.11 -0.69 14.32
CA CYS A 11 -11.38 -0.05 15.62
C CYS A 11 -11.21 -0.98 16.83
N GLY A 12 -10.92 -2.26 16.62
CA GLY A 12 -10.75 -3.26 17.68
C GLY A 12 -12.03 -3.74 18.38
N LYS A 13 -13.17 -3.06 18.16
CA LYS A 13 -14.46 -3.44 18.77
C LYS A 13 -15.06 -4.68 18.09
N SER A 14 -15.81 -5.49 18.84
CA SER A 14 -16.51 -6.65 18.30
C SER A 14 -17.54 -6.28 17.23
N ILE A 15 -17.58 -7.07 16.15
CA ILE A 15 -18.65 -7.01 15.15
C ILE A 15 -19.81 -7.85 15.68
N GLU A 16 -20.87 -7.18 16.13
CA GLU A 16 -22.04 -7.81 16.72
C GLU A 16 -23.32 -7.23 16.12
N ARG A 17 -24.35 -8.07 16.00
CA ARG A 17 -25.64 -7.63 15.50
C ARG A 17 -26.33 -6.72 16.51
N THR A 18 -26.61 -5.48 16.10
CA THR A 18 -27.40 -4.54 16.90
C THR A 18 -28.90 -4.67 16.61
N LYS A 19 -29.74 -4.22 17.55
CA LYS A 19 -31.21 -4.25 17.39
C LYS A 19 -31.60 -3.35 16.22
N GLY A 20 -32.29 -3.94 15.23
CA GLY A 20 -32.71 -3.22 14.01
C GLY A 20 -31.75 -3.34 12.83
N GLN A 21 -30.55 -3.90 13.01
CA GLN A 21 -29.61 -4.11 11.90
C GLN A 21 -30.00 -5.34 11.05
N PRO A 22 -30.04 -5.21 9.71
CA PRO A 22 -30.28 -6.33 8.81
C PRO A 22 -29.21 -7.42 9.01
N LYS A 23 -29.63 -8.70 9.03
CA LYS A 23 -28.72 -9.84 9.19
C LYS A 23 -27.61 -9.84 8.13
N LYS A 24 -27.97 -9.56 6.87
CA LYS A 24 -27.03 -9.46 5.74
C LYS A 24 -25.95 -8.39 5.95
N ALA A 25 -26.28 -7.28 6.61
CA ALA A 25 -25.31 -6.22 6.87
C ALA A 25 -24.24 -6.68 7.88
N VAL A 26 -24.65 -7.40 8.92
CA VAL A 26 -23.71 -7.97 9.90
C VAL A 26 -22.89 -9.09 9.28
N GLU A 27 -23.49 -9.95 8.46
CA GLU A 27 -22.76 -10.98 7.71
C GLU A 27 -21.69 -10.36 6.81
N TYR A 28 -22.01 -9.24 6.14
CA TYR A 28 -21.03 -8.47 5.37
C TYR A 28 -19.91 -7.88 6.23
N GLU A 29 -20.23 -7.31 7.41
CA GLU A 29 -19.21 -6.80 8.34
C GLU A 29 -18.29 -7.92 8.84
N ILE A 30 -18.84 -9.08 9.18
CA ILE A 30 -18.06 -10.26 9.60
C ILE A 30 -17.16 -10.77 8.46
N GLN A 31 -17.68 -10.83 7.23
CA GLN A 31 -16.91 -11.26 6.05
C GLN A 31 -15.79 -10.27 5.70
N SER A 32 -16.08 -8.97 5.78
CA SER A 32 -15.12 -7.91 5.47
C SER A 32 -14.19 -7.57 6.63
N GLY A 33 -14.42 -8.16 7.81
CA GLY A 33 -13.58 -7.99 9.00
C GLY A 33 -13.65 -6.61 9.64
N ALA A 34 -14.59 -5.74 9.25
CA ALA A 34 -14.73 -4.40 9.81
C ALA A 34 -16.17 -3.90 9.80
N HIS A 35 -16.50 -3.00 10.73
CA HIS A 35 -17.79 -2.30 10.70
C HIS A 35 -17.90 -1.43 9.45
N ILE A 36 -19.10 -1.35 8.86
CA ILE A 36 -19.39 -0.52 7.69
C ILE A 36 -19.04 0.94 7.96
N GLN A 37 -19.32 1.45 9.17
CA GLN A 37 -18.97 2.81 9.55
C GLN A 37 -17.45 3.03 9.57
N CYS A 38 -16.68 2.07 10.08
CA CYS A 38 -15.22 2.17 10.11
C CYS A 38 -14.64 2.15 8.69
N GLN A 39 -15.16 1.29 7.80
CA GLN A 39 -14.76 1.27 6.40
C GLN A 39 -15.06 2.58 5.68
N ARG A 40 -16.24 3.16 5.89
CA ARG A 40 -16.61 4.47 5.32
C ARG A 40 -15.68 5.58 5.81
N MET A 41 -15.40 5.61 7.10
CA MET A 41 -14.48 6.59 7.68
C MET A 41 -13.06 6.42 7.16
N HIS A 42 -12.56 5.19 7.09
CA HIS A 42 -11.24 4.88 6.52
C HIS A 42 -11.14 5.34 5.08
N LYS A 43 -12.13 5.01 4.24
CA LYS A 43 -12.21 5.49 2.85
C LYS A 43 -12.20 7.01 2.76
N ALA A 44 -13.01 7.70 3.57
CA ALA A 44 -13.06 9.16 3.59
C ALA A 44 -11.71 9.80 4.02
N ILE A 45 -10.98 9.16 4.93
CA ILE A 45 -9.63 9.60 5.32
C ILE A 45 -8.67 9.46 4.14
N LEU A 46 -8.66 8.31 3.45
CA LEU A 46 -7.81 8.11 2.28
C LEU A 46 -8.11 9.13 1.18
N GLU A 47 -9.38 9.38 0.89
CA GLU A 47 -9.83 10.37 -0.09
C GLU A 47 -9.40 11.79 0.30
N LYS A 48 -9.56 12.17 1.58
CA LYS A 48 -9.14 13.49 2.11
C LYS A 48 -7.64 13.74 1.91
N HIS A 49 -6.83 12.70 1.96
CA HIS A 49 -5.38 12.80 1.79
C HIS A 49 -4.91 12.46 0.37
N HIS A 50 -5.83 12.27 -0.58
CA HIS A 50 -5.53 11.87 -1.96
C HIS A 50 -4.67 10.59 -2.04
N ILE A 51 -4.84 9.67 -1.10
CA ILE A 51 -4.11 8.41 -1.06
C ILE A 51 -4.91 7.38 -1.87
N SER A 52 -4.32 6.86 -2.95
CA SER A 52 -4.97 5.78 -3.70
C SER A 52 -4.96 4.47 -2.90
N PRO A 53 -5.90 3.54 -3.15
CA PRO A 53 -5.89 2.23 -2.50
C PRO A 53 -4.57 1.47 -2.69
N ASN A 54 -3.91 1.64 -3.84
CA ASN A 54 -2.62 1.01 -4.13
C ASN A 54 -1.49 1.65 -3.32
N ASP A 55 -1.47 2.97 -3.19
CA ASP A 55 -0.45 3.67 -2.38
C ASP A 55 -0.57 3.31 -0.91
N TYR A 56 -1.80 3.24 -0.39
CA TYR A 56 -2.06 2.79 0.97
C TYR A 56 -1.60 1.35 1.19
N LEU A 57 -1.92 0.45 0.26
CA LEU A 57 -1.49 -0.95 0.33
C LEU A 57 0.04 -1.07 0.31
N ASN A 58 0.71 -0.34 -0.60
CA ASN A 58 2.17 -0.31 -0.69
C ASN A 58 2.80 0.23 0.60
N ALA A 59 2.24 1.29 1.19
CA ALA A 59 2.71 1.84 2.45
C ALA A 59 2.55 0.85 3.62
N VAL A 60 1.42 0.14 3.69
CA VAL A 60 1.19 -0.90 4.71
C VAL A 60 2.16 -2.06 4.54
N ILE A 61 2.33 -2.58 3.32
CA ILE A 61 3.27 -3.66 3.03
C ILE A 61 4.70 -3.22 3.38
N GLY A 62 5.12 -2.03 2.95
CA GLY A 62 6.43 -1.47 3.28
C GLY A 62 6.64 -1.35 4.79
N GLY A 63 5.64 -0.86 5.52
CA GLY A 63 5.65 -0.82 6.98
C GLY A 63 5.79 -2.20 7.63
N MET A 64 5.17 -3.24 7.08
CA MET A 64 5.32 -4.61 7.59
C MET A 64 6.76 -5.12 7.50
N PHE A 65 7.47 -4.85 6.40
CA PHE A 65 8.88 -5.25 6.25
C PHE A 65 9.83 -4.46 7.15
N LEU A 66 9.50 -3.21 7.50
CA LEU A 66 10.26 -2.45 8.50
C LEU A 66 10.12 -3.05 9.91
N VAL A 67 8.94 -3.57 10.25
CA VAL A 67 8.67 -4.19 11.56
C VAL A 67 9.16 -5.63 11.62
N PHE A 68 9.05 -6.37 10.52
CA PHE A 68 9.41 -7.79 10.40
C PHE A 68 10.37 -8.01 9.22
N PRO A 69 11.64 -7.57 9.35
CA PRO A 69 12.62 -7.65 8.26
C PRO A 69 12.90 -9.09 7.79
N GLU A 70 12.74 -10.08 8.66
CA GLU A 70 12.91 -11.50 8.36
C GLU A 70 11.96 -12.00 7.26
N LEU A 71 10.84 -11.30 7.01
CA LEU A 71 9.92 -11.63 5.93
C LEU A 71 10.63 -11.61 4.57
N GLU A 72 11.65 -10.77 4.40
CA GLU A 72 12.44 -10.69 3.16
C GLU A 72 13.21 -11.97 2.85
N GLU A 73 13.61 -12.71 3.88
CA GLU A 73 14.43 -13.90 3.73
C GLU A 73 13.63 -15.16 3.45
N THR A 74 12.30 -15.07 3.61
CA THR A 74 11.38 -16.19 3.38
C THR A 74 11.47 -16.68 1.94
N ARG A 75 11.31 -18.00 1.75
CA ARG A 75 11.30 -18.62 0.42
C ARG A 75 10.24 -17.98 -0.48
N SER A 76 9.05 -17.72 0.05
CA SER A 76 7.95 -17.08 -0.69
C SER A 76 8.34 -15.71 -1.23
N MET A 77 9.04 -14.88 -0.43
CA MET A 77 9.49 -13.57 -0.89
C MET A 77 10.64 -13.66 -1.88
N LYS A 78 11.57 -14.60 -1.71
CA LYS A 78 12.62 -14.88 -2.71
C LYS A 78 12.02 -15.30 -4.06
N ASP A 79 11.02 -16.19 -4.03
CA ASP A 79 10.31 -16.66 -5.23
C ASP A 79 9.51 -15.52 -5.90
N TYR A 80 8.88 -14.66 -5.10
CA TYR A 80 8.21 -13.45 -5.61
C TYR A 80 9.20 -12.48 -6.27
N LYS A 81 10.30 -12.12 -5.59
CA LYS A 81 11.35 -11.23 -6.13
C LYS A 81 11.94 -11.79 -7.44
N SER A 82 12.14 -13.10 -7.52
CA SER A 82 12.60 -13.78 -8.75
C SER A 82 11.61 -13.62 -9.92
N ARG A 83 10.30 -13.80 -9.66
CA ARG A 83 9.26 -13.59 -10.68
C ARG A 83 9.14 -12.14 -11.13
N MET A 84 9.23 -11.19 -10.18
CA MET A 84 9.24 -9.77 -10.49
C MET A 84 10.41 -9.39 -11.40
N ARG A 85 11.63 -9.87 -11.09
CA ARG A 85 12.80 -9.63 -11.94
C ARG A 85 12.61 -10.14 -13.37
N LYS A 86 12.07 -11.36 -13.53
CA LYS A 86 11.76 -11.90 -14.87
C LYS A 86 10.73 -11.05 -15.62
N ALA A 87 9.69 -10.58 -14.93
CA ALA A 87 8.69 -9.72 -15.53
C ALA A 87 9.30 -8.36 -15.95
N GLU A 88 10.21 -7.80 -15.14
CA GLU A 88 10.95 -6.59 -15.49
C GLU A 88 11.80 -6.78 -16.74
N GLU A 89 12.56 -7.89 -16.83
CA GLU A 89 13.33 -8.26 -18.02
C GLU A 89 12.44 -8.37 -19.27
N GLU A 90 11.28 -9.04 -19.17
CA GLU A 90 10.31 -9.16 -20.27
C GLU A 90 9.74 -7.80 -20.69
N ILE A 91 9.45 -6.92 -19.72
CA ILE A 91 8.96 -5.56 -19.99
C ILE A 91 10.03 -4.72 -20.69
N GLU A 92 11.29 -4.80 -20.28
CA GLU A 92 12.38 -4.04 -20.90
C GLU A 92 12.60 -4.47 -22.35
N ILE A 93 12.50 -5.78 -22.64
CA ILE A 93 12.54 -6.29 -24.01
C ILE A 93 11.34 -5.81 -24.84
N ALA A 94 10.13 -5.87 -24.27
CA ALA A 94 8.91 -5.51 -24.97
C ALA A 94 8.76 -3.99 -25.19
N PHE A 95 9.32 -3.19 -24.29
CA PHE A 95 9.19 -1.73 -24.29
C PHE A 95 10.56 -1.04 -24.12
N PRO A 96 11.47 -1.11 -25.13
CA PRO A 96 12.82 -0.56 -25.02
C PRO A 96 12.88 0.96 -24.77
N HIS A 97 11.82 1.69 -25.11
CA HIS A 97 11.72 3.13 -24.87
C HIS A 97 11.58 3.49 -23.38
N LEU A 98 11.16 2.55 -22.52
CA LEU A 98 11.08 2.77 -21.07
C LEU A 98 12.47 2.93 -20.46
N GLU A 99 13.49 2.28 -21.01
CA GLU A 99 14.87 2.41 -20.56
C GLU A 99 15.39 3.84 -20.81
N LYS A 100 15.10 4.40 -22.00
CA LYS A 100 15.42 5.80 -22.33
C LYS A 100 14.72 6.79 -21.40
N GLN A 101 13.44 6.56 -21.10
CA GLN A 101 12.71 7.41 -20.14
C GLN A 101 13.25 7.29 -18.71
N LYS A 102 13.72 6.11 -18.29
CA LYS A 102 14.38 5.91 -16.99
C LYS A 102 15.68 6.71 -16.93
N GLU A 103 16.50 6.69 -17.98
CA GLU A 103 17.75 7.46 -18.04
C GLU A 103 17.51 8.97 -18.04
N GLU A 104 16.54 9.44 -18.84
CA GLU A 104 16.14 10.86 -18.89
C GLU A 104 15.71 11.36 -17.51
N LYS A 105 14.84 10.60 -16.81
CA LYS A 105 14.42 10.94 -15.44
C LYS A 105 15.58 10.96 -14.45
N LYS A 106 16.49 9.99 -14.50
CA LYS A 106 17.69 9.98 -13.63
C LYS A 106 18.59 11.19 -13.85
N VAL A 107 18.73 11.63 -15.10
CA VAL A 107 19.51 12.82 -15.46
C VAL A 107 18.81 14.10 -14.97
N GLU A 108 17.49 14.19 -15.12
CA GLU A 108 16.69 15.30 -14.60
C GLU A 108 16.75 15.40 -13.07
N GLU A 109 16.65 14.27 -12.36
CA GLU A 109 16.76 14.21 -10.89
C GLU A 109 18.14 14.64 -10.39
N LYS A 110 19.22 14.26 -11.09
CA LYS A 110 20.58 14.72 -10.76
C LYS A 110 20.75 16.22 -10.97
N LYS A 111 20.28 16.76 -12.09
CA LYS A 111 20.32 18.20 -12.38
C LYS A 111 19.53 19.01 -11.35
N GLN A 112 18.35 18.54 -10.93
CA GLN A 112 17.57 19.21 -9.88
C GLN A 112 18.23 19.11 -8.50
N GLY A 113 18.98 18.04 -8.22
CA GLY A 113 19.80 17.90 -7.01
C GLY A 113 20.98 18.87 -6.98
N GLU A 114 21.65 19.06 -8.12
CA GLU A 114 22.77 19.99 -8.31
C GLU A 114 22.32 21.46 -8.25
N GLU A 115 21.23 21.84 -8.93
CA GLU A 115 20.66 23.20 -8.85
C GLU A 115 20.16 23.58 -7.44
N LYS A 116 19.71 22.61 -6.65
CA LYS A 116 19.34 22.82 -5.23
C LYS A 116 20.57 22.90 -4.32
N GLY A 117 21.67 22.23 -4.67
CA GLY A 117 22.95 22.31 -3.96
C GLY A 117 23.69 23.63 -4.20
N GLU A 118 23.70 24.14 -5.45
CA GLU A 118 24.34 25.42 -5.80
C GLU A 118 23.68 26.62 -5.10
N LYS A 119 22.35 26.64 -4.99
CA LYS A 119 21.63 27.74 -4.30
C LYS A 119 21.92 27.84 -2.79
N ILE A 120 22.51 26.83 -2.16
CA ILE A 120 22.88 26.84 -0.75
C ILE A 120 24.29 27.42 -0.55
N ASN A 121 25.20 27.27 -1.51
CA ASN A 121 26.57 27.77 -1.42
C ASN A 121 26.72 29.26 -1.75
N ASP A 122 25.81 29.86 -2.52
CA ASP A 122 25.85 31.30 -2.87
C ASP A 122 25.26 32.25 -1.80
N LYS A 123 24.92 31.74 -0.60
CA LYS A 123 24.33 32.52 0.50
C LYS A 123 25.15 32.52 1.81
N ILE A 124 26.41 32.06 1.77
CA ILE A 124 27.34 32.11 2.92
C ILE A 124 28.36 33.23 2.72
#